data_AF-A0A8D8CM61-F1
#
_entry.id   AF-A0A8D8CM61-F1
#
_cell.length_a   1.000
_cell.length_b   1.000
_cell.length_c   1.000
_cell.angle_alpha   90.00
_cell.angle_beta   90.00
_cell.angle_gamma   90.00
#
_symmetry.space_group_name_H-M   'P 1'
#
loop_
_entity.id
_entity.type
_entity.pdbx_description
1 polymer ?
#
loop_
_entity_poly.entity_id
_entity_poly.type
_entity_poly.pdbx_seq_one_letter_code
_entity_poly.pdbx_strand_id
1 'polypeptide(L)'
;MGLTQAEKVIPGVRWLRGYSARFAVADLIAGITVGLTVLPQGLAYATLAGLEPQYGLYSAFVGGLMYALIGGCREVTIGPTALLALMTSRHTGHGGESGPHF
;
A
#
# COMPACT_ATOMS: atom_id res chain seq x y z
N MET A 1 9.92 1.60 35.32
CA MET A 1 10.88 0.57 34.85
C MET A 1 10.15 -0.32 33.86
N GLY A 2 10.50 -0.25 32.57
CA GLY A 2 10.11 -1.26 31.57
C GLY A 2 8.98 -0.93 30.59
N LEU A 3 9.03 0.20 29.86
CA LEU A 3 8.39 0.19 28.54
C LEU A 3 9.19 -0.79 27.69
N THR A 4 8.62 -1.97 27.47
CA THR A 4 9.21 -3.08 26.72
C THR A 4 9.77 -2.57 25.41
N GLN A 5 11.09 -2.71 25.20
CA GLN A 5 11.84 -2.19 24.03
C GLN A 5 11.17 -2.51 22.68
N ALA A 6 10.42 -3.61 22.62
CA ALA A 6 9.61 -4.01 21.47
C ALA A 6 8.56 -2.96 21.02
N GLU A 7 7.96 -2.17 21.92
CA GLU A 7 6.94 -1.16 21.58
C GLU A 7 7.55 0.09 20.91
N LYS A 8 8.86 0.32 21.06
CA LYS A 8 9.59 1.36 20.34
C LYS A 8 10.03 0.92 18.95
N VAL A 9 10.25 -0.39 18.76
CA VAL A 9 10.76 -0.97 17.52
C VAL A 9 9.63 -1.37 16.57
N ILE A 10 8.48 -1.79 17.10
CA ILE A 10 7.30 -2.18 16.32
C ILE A 10 6.07 -1.44 16.87
N PRO A 11 5.85 -0.18 16.45
CA PRO A 11 4.71 0.62 16.91
C PRO A 11 3.36 -0.08 16.69
N GLY A 12 3.24 -0.97 15.70
CA GLY A 12 2.06 -1.82 15.46
C GLY A 12 1.58 -2.61 16.69
N VAL A 13 2.49 -3.10 17.52
CA VAL A 13 2.14 -3.90 18.72
C VAL A 13 1.48 -3.04 19.80
N ARG A 14 1.80 -1.75 19.87
CA ARG A 14 1.20 -0.81 20.83
C ARG A 14 -0.29 -0.59 20.55
N TRP A 15 -0.68 -0.59 19.28
CA TRP A 15 -2.07 -0.39 18.86
C TRP A 15 -2.96 -1.61 19.14
N LEU A 16 -2.38 -2.81 19.12
CA LEU A 16 -3.10 -4.06 19.34
C LEU A 16 -3.54 -4.25 20.81
N ARG A 17 -2.79 -3.70 21.78
CA ARG A 17 -3.04 -3.88 23.22
C ARG A 17 -4.31 -3.19 23.75
N GLY A 18 -4.91 -2.27 22.99
CA GLY A 18 -6.16 -1.58 23.32
C GLY A 18 -7.28 -1.81 22.30
N TYR A 19 -7.14 -2.82 21.45
CA TYR A 19 -7.99 -3.03 20.29
C TYR A 19 -9.33 -3.65 20.68
N SER A 20 -10.42 -2.89 20.51
CA SER A 20 -11.80 -3.37 20.75
C SER A 20 -12.39 -4.01 19.50
N ALA A 21 -13.27 -5.00 19.67
CA ALA A 21 -13.99 -5.65 18.58
C ALA A 21 -14.75 -4.66 17.67
N ARG A 22 -15.18 -3.51 18.21
CA ARG A 22 -15.81 -2.45 17.41
C ARG A 22 -14.84 -1.80 16.42
N PHE A 23 -13.58 -1.61 16.82
CA PHE A 23 -12.54 -1.10 15.93
C PHE A 23 -12.15 -2.14 14.87
N ALA A 24 -12.15 -3.43 15.22
CA ALA A 24 -11.92 -4.51 14.25
C ALA A 24 -12.93 -4.48 13.08
N VAL A 25 -14.21 -4.28 13.38
CA VAL A 25 -15.25 -4.18 12.35
C VAL A 25 -15.10 -2.92 11.51
N ALA A 26 -14.78 -1.78 12.15
CA ALA A 26 -14.56 -0.53 11.44
C ALA A 26 -13.34 -0.60 10.50
N ASP A 27 -12.22 -1.17 10.96
CA ASP A 27 -11.01 -1.34 10.17
C ASP A 27 -11.19 -2.39 9.06
N LEU A 28 -12.02 -3.42 9.27
CA LEU A 28 -12.36 -4.38 8.21
C LEU A 28 -13.13 -3.69 7.08
N ILE A 29 -14.15 -2.89 7.40
CA ILE A 29 -14.92 -2.15 6.39
C ILE A 29 -13.99 -1.16 5.67
N ALA A 30 -13.19 -0.39 6.42
CA ALA A 30 -12.24 0.55 5.85
C ALA A 30 -11.21 -0.16 4.94
N GLY A 31 -10.67 -1.30 5.37
CA GLY A 31 -9.72 -2.10 4.61
C GLY A 31 -10.31 -2.65 3.31
N ILE A 32 -11.57 -3.10 3.33
CA ILE A 32 -12.28 -3.52 2.11
C ILE A 32 -12.48 -2.32 1.17
N THR A 33 -12.93 -1.18 1.70
CA THR A 33 -13.12 0.04 0.89
C THR A 33 -11.80 0.50 0.24
N VAL A 34 -10.72 0.57 1.02
CA VAL A 34 -9.39 0.95 0.51
C VAL A 34 -8.86 -0.09 -0.47
N GLY A 35 -9.04 -1.38 -0.21
CA GLY A 35 -8.63 -2.45 -1.12
C GLY A 35 -9.33 -2.33 -2.48
N LEU A 36 -10.65 -2.09 -2.47
CA LEU A 36 -11.44 -1.91 -3.69
C LEU A 36 -11.03 -0.69 -4.50
N THR A 37 -10.56 0.40 -3.87
CA THR A 37 -10.08 1.59 -4.59
C THR A 37 -8.64 1.43 -5.07
N VAL A 38 -7.80 0.72 -4.32
CA VAL A 38 -6.40 0.45 -4.67
C VAL A 38 -6.27 -0.48 -5.87
N LEU A 39 -7.19 -1.44 -6.05
CA LEU A 39 -7.19 -2.35 -7.20
C LEU A 39 -7.18 -1.61 -8.55
N PRO A 40 -8.19 -0.78 -8.91
CA PRO A 40 -8.19 -0.05 -10.17
C PRO A 40 -7.07 0.99 -10.24
N GLN A 41 -6.74 1.65 -9.12
CA GLN A 41 -5.67 2.64 -9.06
C GLN A 41 -4.30 2.02 -9.40
N GLY A 42 -3.98 0.85 -8.83
CA GLY A 42 -2.73 0.14 -9.08
C GLY A 42 -2.59 -0.29 -10.53
N LEU A 43 -3.66 -0.84 -11.12
CA LEU A 43 -3.69 -1.22 -12.53
C LEU A 43 -3.42 -0.01 -13.45
N ALA A 44 -4.06 1.13 -13.18
CA ALA A 44 -3.86 2.35 -13.97
C ALA A 44 -2.46 2.95 -13.80
N TYR A 45 -1.84 2.84 -12.64
CA TYR A 45 -0.49 3.37 -12.40
C TYR A 45 0.61 2.46 -12.96
N ALA A 46 0.40 1.15 -13.00
CA ALA A 46 1.32 0.25 -13.69
C ALA A 46 1.37 0.54 -15.20
N THR A 47 0.21 0.73 -15.83
CA THR A 47 0.15 1.10 -17.25
C THR A 47 0.76 2.48 -17.50
N LEU A 48 0.54 3.45 -16.60
CA LEU A 48 1.21 4.75 -16.65
C LEU A 48 2.74 4.64 -16.53
N ALA A 49 3.24 3.64 -15.80
CA ALA A 49 4.66 3.33 -15.68
C ALA A 49 5.24 2.56 -16.89
N GLY A 50 4.41 2.20 -17.88
CA GLY A 50 4.80 1.35 -19.00
C GLY A 50 5.00 -0.12 -18.62
N LEU A 51 4.39 -0.59 -17.52
CA LEU A 51 4.49 -1.95 -17.02
C LEU A 51 3.16 -2.70 -17.21
N GLU A 52 3.21 -4.04 -17.19
CA GLU A 52 1.99 -4.83 -17.16
C GLU A 52 1.14 -4.53 -15.92
N PRO A 53 -0.20 -4.56 -16.01
CA PRO A 53 -1.08 -4.16 -14.92
C PRO A 53 -0.84 -4.92 -13.59
N GLN A 54 -0.42 -6.18 -13.68
CA GLN A 54 -0.13 -7.03 -12.51
C GLN A 54 0.95 -6.47 -11.58
N TYR A 55 1.92 -5.71 -12.11
CA TYR A 55 2.95 -5.05 -11.29
C TYR A 55 2.36 -3.97 -10.36
N GLY A 56 1.24 -3.37 -10.75
CA GLY A 56 0.51 -2.43 -9.92
C GLY A 56 -0.06 -3.09 -8.66
N LEU A 57 -0.59 -4.30 -8.81
CA LEU A 57 -1.13 -5.08 -7.69
C LEU A 57 -0.03 -5.56 -6.73
N TYR A 58 1.09 -6.04 -7.26
CA TYR A 58 2.22 -6.47 -6.44
C TYR A 58 2.81 -5.31 -5.64
N SER A 59 2.99 -4.14 -6.26
CA SER A 59 3.53 -2.96 -5.57
C SER A 59 2.60 -2.46 -4.47
N ALA A 60 1.29 -2.48 -4.69
CA ALA A 60 0.29 -2.10 -3.69
C ALA A 60 0.26 -3.06 -2.50
N PHE A 61 0.24 -4.37 -2.76
CA PHE A 61 0.18 -5.38 -1.72
C PHE A 61 1.45 -5.40 -0.85
N VAL A 62 2.63 -5.47 -1.49
CA VAL A 62 3.90 -5.52 -0.77
C VAL A 62 4.16 -4.21 -0.02
N GLY A 63 3.87 -3.05 -0.63
CA GLY A 63 4.02 -1.75 0.01
C GLY A 63 3.12 -1.61 1.25
N GLY A 64 1.85 -2.01 1.14
CA GLY A 64 0.90 -2.01 2.26
C GLY A 64 1.32 -2.95 3.38
N LEU A 65 1.74 -4.18 3.05
CA LEU A 65 2.18 -5.17 4.04
C LEU A 65 3.43 -4.70 4.80
N MET A 66 4.43 -4.16 4.09
CA MET A 66 5.64 -3.63 4.70
C MET A 66 5.35 -2.45 5.63
N TYR A 67 4.43 -1.56 5.23
CA TYR A 67 4.00 -0.45 6.08
C TYR A 67 3.20 -0.92 7.30
N ALA A 68 2.36 -1.94 7.17
CA ALA A 68 1.62 -2.49 8.31
C ALA A 68 2.56 -3.08 9.38
N LEU A 69 3.72 -3.61 8.97
CA LEU A 69 4.71 -4.20 9.88
C LEU A 69 5.64 -3.17 10.54
N ILE A 70 6.07 -2.15 9.79
CA ILE A 70 7.13 -1.22 10.21
C ILE A 70 6.59 0.20 10.50
N GLY A 71 5.39 0.52 10.01
CA GLY A 71 4.80 1.85 10.03
C GLY A 71 4.41 2.34 11.42
N GLY A 72 4.75 3.60 11.70
CA GLY A 72 4.43 4.26 12.98
C GLY A 72 3.05 4.90 13.05
N CYS A 73 2.42 5.19 11.92
CA CYS A 73 1.15 5.92 11.83
C CYS A 73 0.02 5.01 11.35
N ARG A 74 -1.12 5.03 12.05
CA ARG A 74 -2.22 4.09 11.81
C ARG A 74 -3.09 4.47 10.60
N GLU A 75 -3.20 5.76 10.27
CA GLU A 75 -4.05 6.23 9.16
C GLU A 75 -3.33 6.32 7.80
N VAL A 76 -2.02 6.09 7.73
CA VAL A 76 -1.27 6.25 6.47
C VAL A 76 -1.37 4.98 5.63
N THR A 77 -1.85 5.14 4.41
CA THR A 77 -1.84 4.07 3.40
C THR A 77 -0.68 4.28 2.44
N ILE A 78 0.18 3.28 2.30
CA ILE A 78 1.25 3.25 1.30
C ILE A 78 0.81 2.42 0.11
N GLY A 79 0.98 2.96 -1.09
CA GLY A 79 0.69 2.27 -2.34
C GLY A 79 1.31 2.98 -3.54
N PRO A 80 1.15 2.43 -4.75
CA PRO A 80 1.58 3.09 -5.98
C PRO A 80 0.86 4.44 -6.12
N THR A 81 1.61 5.45 -6.53
CA THR A 81 1.10 6.81 -6.80
C THR A 81 1.42 7.22 -8.23
N ALA A 82 0.61 8.11 -8.80
CA ALA A 82 0.81 8.61 -10.16
C ALA A 82 2.21 9.21 -10.38
N LEU A 83 2.73 9.94 -9.38
CA LEU A 83 4.07 10.53 -9.45
C LEU A 83 5.16 9.45 -9.54
N LEU A 84 5.09 8.42 -8.69
CA LEU A 84 6.04 7.31 -8.71
C LEU A 84 5.97 6.53 -10.03
N ALA A 85 4.77 6.34 -10.58
CA ALA A 85 4.59 5.72 -11.89
C ALA A 85 5.25 6.52 -13.02
N LEU A 86 5.08 7.85 -13.04
CA LEU A 86 5.74 8.73 -14.02
C LEU A 86 7.26 8.71 -13.90
N MET A 87 7.79 8.75 -12.67
CA MET A 87 9.23 8.65 -12.42
C MET A 87 9.78 7.28 -12.84
N THR A 88 9.02 6.21 -12.61
CA THR A 88 9.39 4.84 -13.00
C THR A 88 9.37 4.69 -14.53
N SER A 89 8.36 5.25 -15.21
CA SER A 89 8.25 5.27 -16.68
C SER A 89 9.50 5.83 -17.36
N ARG A 90 10.07 6.90 -16.79
CA ARG A 90 11.32 7.52 -17.29
C ARG A 90 12.51 6.57 -17.25
N HIS A 91 12.54 5.62 -16.32
CA HIS A 91 13.64 4.68 -16.12
C HIS A 91 13.41 3.33 -16.79
N THR A 92 12.17 2.90 -16.95
CA THR A 92 11.83 1.62 -17.60
C THR A 92 11.95 1.68 -19.12
N GLY A 93 12.23 2.84 -19.72
CA GLY A 93 12.47 3.00 -21.17
C GLY A 93 11.22 2.82 -22.05
N HIS A 94 10.11 2.36 -21.47
CA HIS A 94 8.82 2.16 -22.13
C HIS A 94 7.95 3.42 -22.03
N GLY A 95 8.47 4.53 -22.57
CA GLY A 95 7.70 5.75 -22.75
C GLY A 95 6.63 5.55 -23.82
N GLY A 96 5.51 4.91 -23.46
CA GLY A 96 4.28 4.92 -24.25
C GLY A 96 3.91 3.64 -25.01
N GLU A 97 4.68 2.54 -24.93
CA GLU A 97 4.40 1.35 -25.77
C GLU A 97 3.65 0.21 -25.08
N SER A 98 3.48 0.26 -23.75
CA SER A 98 2.73 -0.77 -22.99
C SER A 98 1.26 -0.39 -22.76
N GLY A 99 0.63 0.24 -23.75
CA GLY A 99 -0.82 0.35 -23.77
C GLY A 99 -1.44 -1.05 -23.88
N PRO A 100 -2.65 -1.29 -23.32
CA PRO A 100 -3.27 -2.60 -23.43
C PRO A 100 -3.44 -2.98 -24.91
N HIS A 101 -2.85 -4.12 -25.29
CA HIS A 101 -3.14 -4.80 -26.54
C HIS A 101 -4.55 -5.38 -26.43
N PHE A 102 -5.56 -4.58 -26.76
CA PHE A 102 -6.88 -5.08 -27.11
C PHE A 102 -6.92 -5.37 -28.60
#